data_AF-A0A2D5PN18-F1
#
_entry.id   AF-A0A2D5PN18-F1
#
_cell.length_a   1.000
_cell.length_b   1.000
_cell.length_c   1.000
_cell.angle_alpha   90.00
_cell.angle_beta   90.00
_cell.angle_gamma   90.00
#
_symmetry.space_group_name_H-M   'P 1'
#
loop_
_entity.id
_entity.type
_entity.pdbx_description
1 polymer ?
#
loop_
_entity_poly.entity_id
_entity_poly.type
_entity_poly.pdbx_seq_one_letter_code
_entity_poly.pdbx_strand_id
1 'polypeptide(L)' 'MKLFSKESIIFYSILGAVTGFVIAPFIRSLMDLSTPLELIITTAVIIPMYIVAKRVLVKFIIKD' A
#
# COMPACT_ATOMS: atom_id res chain seq x y z
N MET A 1 14.38 -7.72 7.25
CA MET A 1 13.92 -6.70 8.22
C MET A 1 13.15 -7.36 9.36
N LYS A 2 13.50 -7.08 10.62
CA LYS A 2 12.64 -7.46 11.76
C LYS A 2 11.38 -6.59 11.69
N LEU A 3 10.19 -7.20 11.66
CA LEU A 3 8.91 -6.48 11.54
C LEU A 3 8.74 -5.35 12.58
N PHE A 4 9.37 -5.51 13.75
CA PHE A 4 9.31 -4.58 14.88
C PHE A 4 10.54 -3.66 15.01
N SER A 5 11.42 -3.57 13.99
CA SER A 5 12.44 -2.51 13.97
C SER A 5 11.76 -1.15 13.82
N LYS A 6 12.29 -0.11 14.47
CA LYS A 6 11.81 1.28 14.34
C LYS A 6 11.69 1.71 12.87
N GLU A 7 12.67 1.33 12.05
CA GLU A 7 12.70 1.64 10.62
C GLU A 7 11.55 0.94 9.86
N SER A 8 11.24 -0.31 10.22
CA SER A 8 10.15 -1.06 9.61
C SER A 8 8.78 -0.49 9.99
N ILE A 9 8.62 -0.03 11.23
CA ILE A 9 7.39 0.62 11.70
C ILE A 9 7.17 1.93 10.94
N ILE A 10 8.19 2.79 10.85
CA ILE A 10 8.12 4.04 10.10
C ILE A 10 7.80 3.77 8.63
N PHE A 11 8.46 2.78 8.04
CA PHE A 11 8.25 2.36 6.66
C PHE A 11 6.81 1.93 6.38
N TYR A 12 6.27 0.98 7.16
CA TYR A 12 4.91 0.49 6.96
C TYR A 12 3.87 1.58 7.27
N SER A 13 4.17 2.51 8.17
CA SER A 13 3.30 3.65 8.48
C SER A 13 3.21 4.62 7.30
N ILE A 14 4.34 4.99 6.69
CA ILE A 14 4.37 5.85 5.49
C ILE A 14 3.67 5.16 4.32
N LEU A 15 3.98 3.88 4.08
CA LEU A 15 3.37 3.12 2.99
C LEU A 15 1.85 3.00 3.18
N GLY A 16 1.40 2.77 4.42
CA GLY A 16 -0.02 2.75 4.77
C GLY A 16 -0.70 4.11 4.58
N ALA A 17 -0.05 5.20 4.99
CA ALA A 17 -0.57 6.55 4.82
C ALA A 17 -0.72 6.93 3.34
N VAL A 18 0.30 6.69 2.51
CA VAL A 18 0.23 6.95 1.06
C VAL A 18 -0.87 6.11 0.41
N THR A 19 -0.99 4.84 0.82
CA THR A 19 -2.02 3.94 0.32
C THR A 19 -3.43 4.43 0.67
N GLY A 20 -3.66 4.80 1.92
CA GLY A 20 -4.98 5.22 2.40
C GLY A 20 -5.40 6.62 1.96
N PHE A 21 -4.47 7.59 1.93
CA PHE A 21 -4.79 8.99 1.65
C PHE A 21 -4.65 9.39 0.18
N VAL A 22 -3.87 8.65 -0.61
CA VAL A 22 -3.60 9.00 -2.02
C VAL A 22 -4.14 7.92 -2.94
N ILE A 23 -3.70 6.68 -2.78
CA ILE A 23 -3.98 5.62 -3.75
C ILE A 23 -5.43 5.14 -3.68
N ALA A 24 -5.96 4.88 -2.48
CA ALA A 24 -7.35 4.45 -2.31
C ALA A 24 -8.37 5.46 -2.86
N PRO A 25 -8.33 6.76 -2.51
CA PRO A 25 -9.26 7.73 -3.08
C PRO A 25 -9.04 7.92 -4.59
N PHE A 26 -7.81 7.83 -5.08
CA PHE A 26 -7.54 7.90 -6.53
C PHE A 26 -8.19 6.74 -7.29
N ILE A 27 -8.01 5.50 -6.84
CA ILE A 27 -8.64 4.32 -7.46
C ILE A 27 -10.17 4.46 -7.44
N ARG A 28 -10.72 4.91 -6.31
CA ARG A 28 -12.17 5.15 -6.18
C ARG A 28 -12.66 6.27 -7.09
N SER A 29 -11.90 7.34 -7.31
CA SER A 29 -12.30 8.39 -8.27
C SER A 29 -12.37 7.94 -9.73
N LEU A 30 -11.75 6.78 -10.06
CA LEU A 30 -11.79 6.20 -11.40
C LEU A 30 -12.99 5.25 -11.60
N MET A 31 -13.75 4.98 -10.53
CA MET A 31 -14.89 4.07 -10.54
C MET A 31 -16.13 4.80 -10.04
N ASP A 32 -17.25 4.63 -10.74
CA ASP A 32 -18.55 5.12 -10.27
C ASP A 32 -19.45 3.91 -10.02
N LEU A 33 -19.18 3.22 -8.91
CA LEU A 33 -19.80 1.95 -8.54
C LEU A 33 -20.44 2.05 -7.16
N SER A 34 -21.17 1.02 -6.74
CA SER A 34 -21.67 0.98 -5.37
C SER A 34 -20.50 0.88 -4.37
N THR A 35 -20.62 1.57 -3.23
CA THR A 35 -19.63 1.58 -2.14
C THR A 35 -19.02 0.21 -1.78
N PRO A 36 -19.81 -0.89 -1.64
CA PRO A 36 -19.22 -2.20 -1.36
C PRO A 36 -18.36 -2.76 -2.50
N LEU A 37 -18.75 -2.54 -3.76
CA LEU A 37 -17.96 -2.99 -4.92
C LEU A 37 -16.66 -2.19 -5.06
N GLU A 38 -16.71 -0.88 -4.85
CA GLU A 38 -15.52 -0.04 -4.86
C GLU A 38 -14.51 -0.50 -3.82
N LEU A 39 -14.95 -0.83 -2.60
CA LEU A 39 -14.06 -1.31 -1.54
C LEU A 39 -13.39 -2.63 -1.92
N ILE A 40 -14.14 -3.58 -2.49
CA ILE A 40 -13.60 -4.88 -2.92
C ILE A 40 -12.55 -4.69 -4.02
N ILE A 41 -12.85 -3.90 -5.04
CA ILE A 41 -11.91 -3.67 -6.16
C ILE A 41 -10.69 -2.89 -5.67
N THR A 42 -10.90 -1.85 -4.86
CA THR A 42 -9.81 -1.04 -4.31
C THR A 42 -8.88 -1.89 -3.44
N THR A 43 -9.40 -2.77 -2.58
CA THR A 43 -8.56 -3.70 -1.81
C THR A 43 -7.86 -4.75 -2.69
N ALA A 44 -8.53 -5.28 -3.70
CA ALA A 44 -7.95 -6.22 -4.66
C ALA A 44 -6.76 -5.62 -5.44
N VAL A 45 -6.73 -4.29 -5.65
CA VAL A 45 -5.61 -3.58 -6.29
C VAL A 45 -4.53 -3.19 -5.27
N ILE A 46 -4.93 -2.71 -4.09
CA ILE A 46 -3.99 -2.22 -3.07
C ILE A 46 -3.12 -3.36 -2.52
N ILE A 47 -3.68 -4.54 -2.24
CA ILE A 47 -2.91 -5.67 -1.67
C ILE A 47 -1.72 -6.07 -2.55
N PRO A 48 -1.88 -6.38 -3.85
CA PRO A 48 -0.75 -6.73 -4.71
C PRO A 48 0.22 -5.56 -4.89
N MET A 49 -0.28 -4.31 -4.97
CA MET A 49 0.59 -3.13 -5.02
C MET A 49 1.47 -3.05 -3.77
N TYR A 50 0.91 -3.26 -2.58
CA TYR A 50 1.64 -3.23 -1.31
C TYR A 50 2.72 -4.32 -1.25
N ILE A 51 2.43 -5.53 -1.74
CA ILE A 51 3.40 -6.63 -1.82
C ILE A 51 4.56 -6.27 -2.75
N VAL A 52 4.26 -5.70 -3.93
CA VAL A 52 5.28 -5.28 -4.89
C VAL A 52 6.11 -4.13 -4.34
N ALA A 53 5.48 -3.09 -3.80
CA ALA A 53 6.15 -1.95 -3.19
C ALA A 53 7.09 -2.40 -2.06
N LYS A 54 6.62 -3.28 -1.18
CA LYS A 54 7.46 -3.90 -0.14
C LYS A 54 8.65 -4.65 -0.74
N ARG A 55 8.45 -5.50 -1.75
CA ARG A 55 9.54 -6.27 -2.38
C ARG A 55 10.57 -5.37 -3.05
N VAL A 56 10.11 -4.36 -3.78
CA VAL A 56 10.98 -3.40 -4.47
C VAL A 56 11.76 -2.57 -3.45
N LEU A 57 11.08 -2.01 -2.45
CA LEU A 57 11.72 -1.15 -1.44
C LEU A 57 12.68 -1.93 -0.54
N VAL A 58 12.36 -3.19 -0.19
CA VAL A 58 13.31 -4.07 0.51
C VAL A 58 14.57 -4.28 -0.34
N LYS A 59 14.45 -4.39 -1.67
CA LYS A 59 15.60 -4.53 -2.57
C LYS A 59 16.43 -3.25 -2.70
N PHE A 60 15.84 -2.08 -2.48
CA PHE A 60 16.54 -0.78 -2.49
C PHE A 60 17.15 -0.40 -1.13
N ILE A 61 16.49 -0.77 -0.03
CA ILE A 61 16.93 -0.49 1.35
C ILE A 61 17.93 -1.54 1.84
N ILE A 62 17.73 -2.81 1.48
CA ILE A 62 18.71 -3.88 1.64
C ILE A 62 19.48 -4.00 0.32
N LYS A 63 20.25 -2.96 0.00
CA LYS A 63 21.43 -3.14 -0.83
C LYS A 63 22.54 -3.43 0.17
N ASP A 64 23.19 -4.59 0.02
CA ASP A 64 24.33 -5.04 0.84
C ASP A 64 25.27 -3.92 1.27
#